data_AF-X8CU71-F1
#
_entry.id   AF-X8CU71-F1
#
_cell.length_a   1.000
_cell.length_b   1.000
_cell.length_c   1.000
_cell.angle_alpha   90.00
_cell.angle_beta   90.00
_cell.angle_gamma   90.00
#
_symmetry.space_group_name_H-M   'P 1'
#
loop_
_entity.id
_entity.type
_entity.pdbx_description
1 polymer ?
#
loop_
_entity_poly.entity_id
_entity_poly.type
_entity_poly.pdbx_seq_one_letter_code
_entity_poly.pdbx_strand_id
1 'polypeptide(L)'
;MTLVHEAVGLQFALGAFLAIIVLGGALETTWRRGMLLAVLPGVLTTAAVAAFGRHDIAPQLCAAVPHHPVPNPFATVTSPATLMHYVLAGQPSQTDYHDWVCRNVMPNYANGIADAIRTVGHIGALGLTVSLLFGAGAAAVTVWGLSALSGVPLRAFLDALRGRTAWVIAGLLLVIPVFLTGFDWTRWLTIVAFDFAIVFLLFAARRPEIDRRPTPKTVRLFILLVIALALIPVGAVPGFGGPRMV
;
A
#
# COMPACT_ATOMS: atom_id res chain seq x y z
N MET A 1 -13.98 6.62 -0.71
CA MET A 1 -13.03 5.61 -0.17
C MET A 1 -13.79 4.67 0.77
N THR A 2 -14.80 3.96 0.27
CA THR A 2 -15.68 3.09 1.08
C THR A 2 -15.01 1.84 1.62
N LEU A 3 -13.77 1.56 1.23
CA LEU A 3 -13.07 0.34 1.61
C LEU A 3 -11.63 0.57 2.09
N VAL A 4 -11.12 1.81 2.11
CA VAL A 4 -9.70 2.03 2.39
C VAL A 4 -9.30 1.68 3.82
N HIS A 5 -10.19 1.90 4.79
CA HIS A 5 -9.96 1.56 6.19
C HIS A 5 -10.55 0.20 6.58
N GLU A 6 -11.47 -0.33 5.77
CA GLU A 6 -12.27 -1.52 6.09
C GLU A 6 -11.80 -2.77 5.34
N ALA A 7 -11.18 -2.60 4.16
CA ALA A 7 -10.53 -3.67 3.39
C ALA A 7 -9.07 -3.90 3.80
N VAL A 8 -8.65 -3.41 4.97
CA VAL A 8 -7.31 -3.70 5.54
C VAL A 8 -7.06 -5.20 5.59
N GLY A 9 -8.07 -5.99 5.97
CA GLY A 9 -7.97 -7.45 5.95
C GLY A 9 -7.70 -8.05 4.55
N LEU A 10 -8.23 -7.42 3.48
CA LEU A 10 -7.95 -7.83 2.10
C LEU A 10 -6.54 -7.42 1.65
N GLN A 11 -6.08 -6.24 2.09
CA GLN A 11 -4.75 -5.73 1.76
C GLN A 11 -3.63 -6.64 2.27
N PHE A 12 -3.79 -7.18 3.48
CA PHE A 12 -2.81 -8.07 4.13
C PHE A 12 -3.03 -9.58 3.83
N ALA A 13 -4.06 -9.92 3.04
CA ALA A 13 -4.40 -11.32 2.76
C ALA A 13 -3.29 -12.05 1.98
N LEU A 14 -2.61 -11.34 1.07
CA LEU A 14 -1.48 -11.91 0.33
C LEU A 14 -0.33 -12.25 1.28
N GLY A 15 0.06 -11.33 2.17
CA GLY A 15 1.08 -11.57 3.19
C GLY A 15 0.74 -12.78 4.07
N ALA A 16 -0.50 -12.91 4.51
CA ALA A 16 -0.96 -14.05 5.30
C ALA A 16 -0.80 -15.39 4.54
N PHE A 17 -1.21 -15.46 3.28
CA PHE A 17 -1.02 -16.66 2.46
C PHE A 17 0.46 -16.97 2.25
N LEU A 18 1.27 -15.97 1.87
CA LEU A 18 2.71 -16.16 1.68
C LEU A 18 3.37 -16.66 2.97
N ALA A 19 3.06 -16.08 4.12
CA ALA A 19 3.60 -16.46 5.41
C ALA A 19 3.26 -17.92 5.75
N ILE A 20 2.00 -18.32 5.59
CA ILE A 20 1.57 -19.70 5.89
C ILE A 20 2.23 -20.70 4.93
N ILE A 21 2.36 -20.36 3.64
CA ILE A 21 3.01 -21.22 2.64
C ILE A 21 4.49 -21.45 2.99
N VAL A 22 5.19 -20.36 3.29
CA VAL A 22 6.67 -20.35 3.34
C VAL A 22 7.19 -20.68 4.74
N LEU A 23 6.47 -20.28 5.80
CA LEU A 23 6.89 -20.46 7.19
C LEU A 23 6.18 -21.62 7.89
N GLY A 24 5.05 -22.09 7.33
CA GLY A 24 4.11 -23.01 7.97
C GLY A 24 4.53 -24.49 7.97
N GLY A 25 5.82 -24.81 8.01
CA GLY A 25 6.34 -26.19 7.87
C GLY A 25 5.56 -27.28 8.63
N ALA A 26 5.13 -27.04 9.87
CA ALA A 26 4.39 -28.01 10.69
C ALA A 26 2.89 -28.16 10.36
N LEU A 27 2.34 -27.33 9.46
CA LEU A 27 0.91 -27.28 9.13
C LEU A 27 0.54 -28.14 7.91
N GLU A 28 1.36 -29.09 7.46
CA GLU A 28 1.18 -29.77 6.15
C GLU A 28 -0.23 -30.35 5.92
N THR A 29 -0.94 -30.75 6.98
CA THR A 29 -2.32 -31.26 6.90
C THR A 29 -3.41 -30.22 7.21
N THR A 30 -3.06 -29.09 7.83
CA THR A 30 -4.01 -28.06 8.33
C THR A 30 -3.82 -26.68 7.73
N TRP A 31 -2.82 -26.47 6.87
CA TRP A 31 -2.48 -25.17 6.30
C TRP A 31 -3.65 -24.52 5.55
N ARG A 32 -4.49 -25.30 4.85
CA ARG A 32 -5.72 -24.78 4.21
C ARG A 32 -6.68 -24.17 5.23
N ARG A 33 -6.85 -24.81 6.39
CA ARG A 33 -7.68 -24.28 7.48
C ARG A 33 -7.02 -23.04 8.09
N GLY A 34 -5.70 -23.06 8.29
CA GLY A 34 -4.95 -21.88 8.74
C GLY A 34 -5.12 -20.68 7.82
N MET A 35 -5.05 -20.90 6.50
CA MET A 35 -5.28 -19.88 5.48
C MET A 35 -6.70 -19.30 5.55
N LEU A 36 -7.71 -20.16 5.64
CA LEU A 36 -9.10 -19.72 5.77
C LEU A 36 -9.30 -18.94 7.07
N LEU A 37 -8.80 -19.43 8.21
CA LEU A 37 -8.92 -18.75 9.50
C LEU A 37 -8.21 -17.38 9.51
N ALA A 38 -7.08 -17.24 8.80
CA ALA A 38 -6.34 -16.00 8.74
C ALA A 38 -7.05 -14.92 7.89
N VAL A 39 -7.73 -15.32 6.81
CA VAL A 39 -8.24 -14.37 5.80
C VAL A 39 -9.76 -14.18 5.86
N LEU A 40 -10.52 -15.22 6.22
CA LEU A 40 -11.98 -15.20 6.23
C LEU A 40 -12.57 -14.08 7.10
N PRO A 41 -12.08 -13.77 8.32
CA PRO A 41 -12.62 -12.67 9.11
C PRO A 41 -12.52 -11.33 8.39
N GLY A 42 -11.39 -11.06 7.72
CA GLY A 42 -11.19 -9.84 6.94
C GLY A 42 -12.12 -9.77 5.73
N VAL A 43 -12.27 -10.88 5.00
CA VAL A 43 -13.19 -10.98 3.86
C VAL A 43 -14.65 -10.76 4.28
N LEU A 44 -15.08 -11.43 5.36
CA LEU A 44 -16.45 -11.31 5.87
C LEU A 44 -16.74 -9.91 6.38
N THR A 45 -15.80 -9.29 7.10
CA THR A 45 -15.94 -7.91 7.57
C THR A 45 -16.05 -6.95 6.40
N THR A 46 -15.17 -7.10 5.40
CA THR A 46 -15.22 -6.27 4.20
C THR A 46 -16.53 -6.44 3.44
N ALA A 47 -17.01 -7.67 3.28
CA ALA A 47 -18.29 -7.96 2.63
C ALA A 47 -19.47 -7.40 3.43
N ALA A 48 -19.45 -7.52 4.76
CA ALA A 48 -20.49 -6.99 5.63
C ALA A 48 -20.56 -5.47 5.55
N VAL A 49 -19.42 -4.77 5.56
CA VAL A 49 -19.45 -3.31 5.41
C VAL A 49 -19.82 -2.88 3.99
N ALA A 50 -19.34 -3.60 2.97
CA ALA A 50 -19.74 -3.36 1.59
C ALA A 50 -21.26 -3.51 1.36
N ALA A 51 -21.91 -4.43 2.09
CA ALA A 51 -23.34 -4.70 1.95
C ALA A 51 -24.24 -3.88 2.88
N PHE A 52 -23.78 -3.60 4.11
CA PHE A 52 -24.59 -3.02 5.19
C PHE A 52 -24.02 -1.70 5.74
N GLY A 53 -22.93 -1.20 5.17
CA GLY A 53 -22.32 0.06 5.55
C GLY A 53 -23.29 1.23 5.36
N ARG A 54 -23.20 2.22 6.25
CA ARG A 54 -23.98 3.46 6.09
C ARG A 54 -23.24 4.39 5.13
N HIS A 55 -23.88 4.72 4.01
CA HIS A 55 -23.30 5.51 2.93
C HIS A 55 -23.88 6.94 2.84
N ASP A 56 -24.34 7.48 3.95
CA ASP A 56 -25.03 8.77 4.03
C ASP A 56 -24.60 9.60 5.25
N ILE A 57 -23.49 9.22 5.88
CA ILE A 57 -23.04 9.81 7.15
C ILE A 57 -22.11 11.02 6.99
N ALA A 58 -21.78 11.40 5.75
CA ALA A 58 -20.84 12.49 5.47
C ALA A 58 -21.24 13.83 6.11
N PRO A 59 -22.52 14.27 6.10
CA PRO A 59 -22.92 15.51 6.77
C PRO A 59 -22.75 15.45 8.29
N GLN A 60 -23.09 14.32 8.93
CA GLN A 60 -22.93 14.15 10.38
C GLN A 60 -21.45 14.11 10.77
N LEU A 61 -20.60 13.47 9.96
CA LEU A 61 -19.17 13.44 10.19
C LEU A 61 -18.54 14.83 10.01
N CYS A 62 -18.93 15.56 8.95
CA CYS A 62 -18.45 16.92 8.72
C CYS A 62 -18.79 17.86 9.89
N ALA A 63 -20.02 17.78 10.42
CA ALA A 63 -20.44 18.59 11.58
C ALA A 63 -19.62 18.33 12.86
N ALA A 64 -18.96 17.18 12.97
CA ALA A 64 -18.10 16.83 14.10
C ALA A 64 -16.63 17.26 13.91
N VAL A 65 -16.24 17.73 12.72
CA VAL A 65 -14.87 18.18 12.45
C VAL A 65 -14.66 19.57 13.07
N PRO A 66 -13.61 19.79 13.86
CA PRO A 66 -13.34 21.12 14.41
C PRO A 66 -12.73 22.05 13.35
N HIS A 67 -13.10 23.33 13.39
CA HIS A 67 -12.37 24.38 12.68
C HIS A 67 -10.99 24.57 13.30
N HIS A 68 -9.96 24.56 12.47
CA HIS A 68 -8.59 24.78 12.90
C HIS A 68 -7.73 25.18 11.69
N PRO A 69 -6.95 26.27 11.76
CA PRO A 69 -6.03 26.61 10.68
C PRO A 69 -4.91 25.56 10.62
N VAL A 70 -4.71 24.97 9.45
CA VAL A 70 -3.61 24.02 9.21
C VAL A 70 -2.76 24.46 8.02
N PRO A 71 -1.43 24.27 8.10
CA PRO A 71 -0.55 24.39 6.95
C PRO A 71 -1.02 23.50 5.80
N ASN A 72 -1.33 24.08 4.64
CA ASN A 72 -1.71 23.35 3.44
C ASN A 72 -0.61 23.49 2.36
N PRO A 73 0.39 22.59 2.35
CA PRO A 73 1.40 22.58 1.30
C PRO A 73 0.83 22.18 -0.07
N PHE A 74 -0.33 21.50 -0.13
CA PHE A 74 -0.93 21.06 -1.39
C PHE A 74 -1.62 22.19 -2.17
N ALA A 75 -1.99 23.28 -1.49
CA ALA A 75 -2.51 24.48 -2.14
C ALA A 75 -1.40 25.29 -2.86
N THR A 76 -0.14 25.17 -2.41
CA THR A 76 1.00 25.91 -2.99
C THR A 76 1.90 25.04 -3.87
N VAL A 77 2.08 23.75 -3.55
CA VAL A 77 2.96 22.83 -4.27
C VAL A 77 2.21 22.15 -5.41
N THR A 78 2.21 22.79 -6.57
CA THR A 78 1.55 22.28 -7.79
C THR A 78 2.54 21.81 -8.85
N SER A 79 3.84 22.00 -8.61
CA SER A 79 4.93 21.67 -9.54
C SER A 79 6.26 21.45 -8.78
N PRO A 80 7.25 20.79 -9.40
CA PRO A 80 8.58 20.63 -8.79
C PRO A 80 9.26 21.96 -8.42
N ALA A 81 9.01 23.02 -9.20
CA ALA A 81 9.52 24.36 -8.93
C ALA A 81 8.88 24.99 -7.67
N THR A 82 7.56 24.81 -7.50
CA THR A 82 6.84 25.28 -6.31
C THR A 82 7.15 24.43 -5.07
N LEU A 83 7.46 23.14 -5.24
CA LEU A 83 8.01 22.29 -4.16
C LEU A 83 9.36 22.83 -3.68
N MET A 84 10.27 23.15 -4.60
CA MET A 84 11.58 23.72 -4.24
C MET A 84 11.44 25.07 -3.54
N HIS A 85 10.52 25.91 -4.02
CA HIS A 85 10.21 27.17 -3.38
C HIS A 85 9.59 26.97 -1.99
N TYR A 86 8.72 25.99 -1.81
CA TYR A 86 8.14 25.64 -0.50
C TYR A 86 9.22 25.21 0.51
N VAL A 87 10.16 24.36 0.08
CA VAL A 87 11.28 23.90 0.91
C VAL A 87 12.22 25.05 1.32
N LEU A 88 12.42 26.04 0.44
CA LEU A 88 13.33 27.16 0.67
C LEU A 88 12.68 28.36 1.38
N ALA A 89 11.40 28.64 1.13
CA ALA A 89 10.70 29.83 1.61
C ALA A 89 9.78 29.57 2.81
N GLY A 90 9.43 28.31 3.09
CA GLY A 90 8.86 27.89 4.38
C GLY A 90 7.47 28.42 4.76
N GLN A 91 6.74 29.09 3.86
CA GLN A 91 5.39 29.63 4.15
C GLN A 91 4.29 28.81 3.47
N PRO A 92 3.74 27.76 4.13
CA PRO A 92 2.52 27.11 3.69
C PRO A 92 1.34 28.09 3.77
N SER A 93 0.54 28.15 2.71
CA SER A 93 -0.80 28.75 2.81
C SER A 93 -1.59 28.02 3.89
N GLN A 94 -2.27 28.76 4.76
CA GLN A 94 -3.16 28.18 5.75
C GLN A 94 -4.50 27.86 5.09
N THR A 95 -5.06 26.69 5.37
CA THR A 95 -6.44 26.36 5.02
C THR A 95 -7.16 25.96 6.30
N ASP A 96 -8.46 26.26 6.40
CA ASP A 96 -9.26 25.75 7.50
C ASP A 96 -9.42 24.22 7.36
N TYR A 97 -9.06 23.50 8.42
CA TYR A 97 -9.07 22.04 8.46
C TYR A 97 -10.48 21.50 8.24
N HIS A 98 -11.50 22.08 8.88
CA HIS A 98 -12.88 21.65 8.69
C HIS A 98 -13.29 21.79 7.24
N ASP A 99 -13.09 22.97 6.62
CA ASP A 99 -13.48 23.19 5.23
C ASP A 99 -12.74 22.26 4.26
N TRP A 100 -11.44 22.05 4.50
CA TRP A 100 -10.64 21.15 3.66
C TRP A 100 -11.09 19.70 3.80
N VAL A 101 -11.31 19.21 5.02
CA VAL A 101 -11.77 17.83 5.29
C VAL A 101 -13.18 17.62 4.76
N CYS A 102 -14.09 18.55 5.00
CA CYS A 102 -15.47 18.47 4.53
C CYS A 102 -15.60 18.50 3.01
N ARG A 103 -14.69 19.20 2.31
CA ARG A 103 -14.66 19.24 0.84
C ARG A 103 -13.97 18.03 0.23
N ASN A 104 -12.82 17.60 0.76
CA ASN A 104 -11.94 16.65 0.08
C ASN A 104 -12.05 15.22 0.64
N VAL A 105 -12.38 15.07 1.93
CA VAL A 105 -12.39 13.78 2.61
C VAL A 105 -13.82 13.31 2.84
N MET A 106 -14.69 14.12 3.44
CA MET A 106 -16.04 13.70 3.84
C MET A 106 -16.93 13.15 2.71
N PRO A 107 -16.90 13.66 1.45
CA PRO A 107 -17.72 13.12 0.37
C PRO A 107 -17.45 11.63 0.10
N ASN A 108 -16.26 11.14 0.44
CA ASN A 108 -15.90 9.73 0.30
C ASN A 108 -16.74 8.78 1.15
N TYR A 109 -17.36 9.26 2.22
CA TYR A 109 -18.24 8.49 3.11
C TYR A 109 -19.70 8.49 2.63
N ALA A 110 -20.03 9.32 1.63
CA ALA A 110 -21.32 9.32 0.96
C ALA A 110 -21.33 8.43 -0.31
N ASN A 111 -20.16 8.11 -0.84
CA ASN A 111 -20.04 7.32 -2.06
C ASN A 111 -20.44 5.87 -1.79
N GLY A 112 -21.15 5.23 -2.73
CA GLY A 112 -21.27 3.76 -2.76
C GLY A 112 -20.07 3.10 -3.45
N ILE A 113 -20.09 1.77 -3.60
CA ILE A 113 -19.04 1.02 -4.33
C ILE A 113 -18.99 1.45 -5.80
N ALA A 114 -20.13 1.61 -6.45
CA ALA A 114 -20.20 2.02 -7.85
C ALA A 114 -19.63 3.43 -8.06
N ASP A 115 -19.88 4.35 -7.13
CA ASP A 115 -19.33 5.70 -7.18
C ASP A 115 -17.82 5.70 -6.95
N ALA A 116 -17.33 4.87 -6.04
CA ALA A 116 -15.90 4.69 -5.82
C ALA A 116 -15.18 4.17 -7.09
N ILE A 117 -15.75 3.16 -7.76
CA ILE A 117 -15.22 2.66 -9.04
C ILE A 117 -15.22 3.76 -10.10
N ARG A 118 -16.30 4.54 -10.19
CA ARG A 118 -16.39 5.66 -11.13
C ARG A 118 -15.34 6.73 -10.83
N THR A 119 -15.10 7.05 -9.56
CA THR A 119 -14.03 7.97 -9.13
C THR A 119 -12.65 7.48 -9.56
N VAL A 120 -12.34 6.18 -9.39
CA VAL A 120 -11.08 5.61 -9.89
C VAL A 120 -11.01 5.71 -11.42
N GLY A 121 -12.11 5.41 -12.12
CA GLY A 121 -12.20 5.56 -13.57
C GLY A 121 -11.93 7.00 -14.06
N HIS A 122 -12.34 8.01 -13.29
CA HIS A 122 -12.13 9.43 -13.63
C HIS A 122 -10.65 9.87 -13.58
N ILE A 123 -9.77 9.14 -12.90
CA ILE A 123 -8.32 9.38 -13.01
C ILE A 123 -7.82 9.15 -14.44
N GLY A 124 -8.47 8.26 -15.17
CA GLY A 124 -8.12 7.90 -16.53
C GLY A 124 -6.98 6.87 -16.60
N ALA A 125 -6.95 6.14 -17.72
CA ALA A 125 -6.01 5.03 -17.93
C ALA A 125 -4.54 5.44 -17.80
N LEU A 126 -4.18 6.66 -18.22
CA LEU A 126 -2.82 7.16 -18.15
C LEU A 126 -2.34 7.31 -16.69
N GLY A 127 -3.11 7.99 -15.83
CA GLY A 127 -2.74 8.22 -14.43
C GLY A 127 -2.60 6.90 -13.67
N LEU A 128 -3.56 5.99 -13.86
CA LEU A 128 -3.54 4.65 -13.28
C LEU A 128 -2.34 3.82 -13.78
N THR A 129 -2.03 3.87 -15.08
CA THR A 129 -0.88 3.14 -15.65
C THR A 129 0.44 3.64 -15.09
N VAL A 130 0.64 4.95 -15.02
CA VAL A 130 1.88 5.53 -14.46
C VAL A 130 2.02 5.18 -12.98
N SER A 131 0.94 5.27 -12.21
CA SER A 131 0.91 4.85 -10.80
C SER A 131 1.22 3.37 -10.62
N LEU A 132 0.66 2.50 -11.48
CA LEU A 132 0.97 1.08 -11.50
C LEU A 132 2.46 0.82 -11.77
N LEU A 133 3.01 1.43 -12.82
CA LEU A 133 4.39 1.23 -13.22
C LEU A 133 5.37 1.73 -12.16
N PHE A 134 5.09 2.89 -11.57
CA PHE A 134 5.91 3.44 -10.50
C PHE A 134 5.88 2.54 -9.26
N GLY A 135 4.69 2.12 -8.80
CA GLY A 135 4.56 1.20 -7.67
C GLY A 135 5.22 -0.16 -7.93
N ALA A 136 5.11 -0.70 -9.14
CA ALA A 136 5.72 -1.97 -9.52
C ALA A 136 7.25 -1.85 -9.58
N GLY A 137 7.76 -0.73 -10.10
CA GLY A 137 9.19 -0.41 -10.08
C GLY A 137 9.73 -0.31 -8.66
N ALA A 138 9.04 0.41 -7.77
CA ALA A 138 9.40 0.49 -6.35
C ALA A 138 9.42 -0.90 -5.70
N ALA A 139 8.37 -1.70 -5.90
CA ALA A 139 8.30 -3.07 -5.39
C ALA A 139 9.45 -3.94 -5.90
N ALA A 140 9.76 -3.88 -7.20
CA ALA A 140 10.85 -4.64 -7.81
C ALA A 140 12.22 -4.25 -7.23
N VAL A 141 12.49 -2.95 -7.07
CA VAL A 141 13.72 -2.44 -6.45
C VAL A 141 13.81 -2.89 -4.98
N THR A 142 12.72 -2.85 -4.23
CA THR A 142 12.68 -3.34 -2.84
C THR A 142 13.01 -4.83 -2.77
N VAL A 143 12.33 -5.66 -3.56
CA VAL A 143 12.57 -7.13 -3.57
C VAL A 143 13.99 -7.45 -4.01
N TRP A 144 14.49 -6.77 -5.04
CA TRP A 144 15.88 -6.91 -5.48
C TRP A 144 16.86 -6.52 -4.38
N GLY A 145 16.66 -5.38 -3.73
CA GLY A 145 17.49 -4.89 -2.64
C GLY A 145 17.52 -5.89 -1.47
N LEU A 146 16.36 -6.42 -1.08
CA LEU A 146 16.26 -7.44 -0.02
C LEU A 146 16.99 -8.73 -0.40
N SER A 147 16.82 -9.22 -1.63
CA SER A 147 17.53 -10.42 -2.11
C SER A 147 19.04 -10.20 -2.16
N ALA A 148 19.50 -9.04 -2.63
CA ALA A 148 20.92 -8.69 -2.70
C ALA A 148 21.56 -8.51 -1.31
N LEU A 149 20.85 -7.89 -0.37
CA LEU A 149 21.33 -7.66 0.99
C LEU A 149 21.31 -8.92 1.86
N SER A 150 20.26 -9.73 1.74
CA SER A 150 20.16 -11.01 2.48
C SER A 150 21.03 -12.12 1.88
N GLY A 151 21.47 -11.98 0.63
CA GLY A 151 22.18 -13.02 -0.11
C GLY A 151 21.29 -14.21 -0.53
N VAL A 152 20.01 -14.21 -0.18
CA VAL A 152 19.05 -15.26 -0.53
C VAL A 152 18.48 -14.96 -1.91
N PRO A 153 18.62 -15.89 -2.88
CA PRO A 153 18.13 -15.63 -4.23
C PRO A 153 16.61 -15.72 -4.29
N LEU A 154 15.97 -14.77 -4.97
CA LEU A 154 14.50 -14.71 -5.12
C LEU A 154 13.90 -16.03 -5.65
N ARG A 155 14.61 -16.72 -6.54
CA ARG A 155 14.18 -18.03 -7.07
C ARG A 155 13.91 -19.06 -5.96
N ALA A 156 14.70 -19.06 -4.88
CA ALA A 156 14.51 -19.99 -3.77
C ALA A 156 13.18 -19.74 -3.04
N PHE A 157 12.78 -18.47 -2.93
CA PHE A 157 11.47 -18.11 -2.41
C PHE A 157 10.34 -18.57 -3.34
N LEU A 158 10.47 -18.31 -4.65
CA LEU A 158 9.48 -18.73 -5.65
C LEU A 158 9.34 -20.27 -5.73
N ASP A 159 10.44 -21.00 -5.58
CA ASP A 159 10.43 -22.46 -5.52
C ASP A 159 9.67 -22.97 -4.28
N ALA A 160 9.74 -22.26 -3.15
CA ALA A 160 8.95 -22.57 -1.96
C ALA A 160 7.43 -22.33 -2.14
N LEU A 161 7.05 -21.51 -3.11
CA LEU A 161 5.65 -21.27 -3.50
C LEU A 161 5.15 -22.29 -4.54
N ARG A 162 6.05 -23.06 -5.15
CA ARG A 162 5.71 -24.01 -6.22
C ARG A 162 4.74 -25.07 -5.70
N GLY A 163 3.70 -25.37 -6.47
CA GLY A 163 2.63 -26.29 -6.07
C GLY A 163 1.52 -25.66 -5.20
N ARG A 164 1.65 -24.39 -4.81
CA ARG A 164 0.64 -23.65 -4.02
C ARG A 164 0.18 -22.36 -4.70
N THR A 165 0.39 -22.26 -6.01
CA THR A 165 0.09 -21.08 -6.84
C THR A 165 -1.38 -20.66 -6.77
N ALA A 166 -2.32 -21.61 -6.66
CA ALA A 166 -3.74 -21.30 -6.52
C ALA A 166 -4.03 -20.39 -5.31
N TRP A 167 -3.32 -20.57 -4.18
CA TRP A 167 -3.49 -19.75 -2.98
C TRP A 167 -2.82 -18.39 -3.10
N VAL A 168 -1.67 -18.32 -3.79
CA VAL A 168 -1.04 -17.05 -4.13
C VAL A 168 -1.97 -16.23 -5.04
N ILE A 169 -2.56 -16.87 -6.04
CA ILE A 169 -3.56 -16.25 -6.93
C ILE A 169 -4.77 -15.79 -6.12
N ALA A 170 -5.29 -16.62 -5.21
CA ALA A 170 -6.40 -16.22 -4.35
C ALA A 170 -6.07 -14.96 -3.53
N GLY A 171 -4.86 -14.87 -2.97
CA GLY A 171 -4.41 -13.67 -2.25
C GLY A 171 -4.36 -12.43 -3.13
N LEU A 172 -3.82 -12.57 -4.35
CA LEU A 172 -3.79 -11.48 -5.33
C LEU A 172 -5.20 -11.03 -5.74
N LEU A 173 -6.11 -11.98 -5.95
CA LEU A 173 -7.51 -11.69 -6.30
C LEU A 173 -8.22 -10.91 -5.18
N LEU A 174 -7.92 -11.20 -3.92
CA LEU A 174 -8.50 -10.49 -2.78
C LEU A 174 -8.05 -9.02 -2.71
N VAL A 175 -6.93 -8.66 -3.32
CA VAL A 175 -6.45 -7.28 -3.37
C VAL A 175 -7.15 -6.46 -4.47
N ILE A 176 -7.75 -7.11 -5.48
CA ILE A 176 -8.40 -6.43 -6.63
C ILE A 176 -9.47 -5.41 -6.20
N PRO A 177 -10.40 -5.69 -5.27
CA PRO A 177 -11.40 -4.72 -4.84
C PRO A 177 -10.79 -3.40 -4.32
N VAL A 178 -9.61 -3.47 -3.71
CA VAL A 178 -8.88 -2.29 -3.21
C VAL A 178 -8.41 -1.41 -4.37
N PHE A 179 -7.89 -2.02 -5.44
CA PHE A 179 -7.48 -1.29 -6.65
C PHE A 179 -8.66 -0.72 -7.42
N LEU A 180 -9.80 -1.42 -7.43
CA LEU A 180 -11.01 -0.96 -8.11
C LEU A 180 -11.68 0.22 -7.42
N THR A 181 -11.54 0.34 -6.10
CA THR A 181 -12.25 1.35 -5.29
C THR A 181 -11.33 2.43 -4.71
N GLY A 182 -10.01 2.26 -4.81
CA GLY A 182 -9.00 3.18 -4.33
C GLY A 182 -8.06 3.62 -5.45
N PHE A 183 -7.91 4.93 -5.63
CA PHE A 183 -7.23 5.50 -6.78
C PHE A 183 -5.69 5.58 -6.64
N ASP A 184 -5.16 5.44 -5.43
CA ASP A 184 -3.72 5.49 -5.13
C ASP A 184 -3.08 4.10 -5.31
N TRP A 185 -2.93 3.69 -6.58
CA TRP A 185 -2.36 2.38 -6.93
C TRP A 185 -0.90 2.21 -6.51
N THR A 186 -0.15 3.32 -6.44
CA THR A 186 1.22 3.32 -5.93
C THR A 186 1.23 2.87 -4.46
N ARG A 187 0.34 3.42 -3.63
CA ARG A 187 0.19 3.02 -2.22
C ARG A 187 -0.21 1.56 -2.09
N TRP A 188 -1.18 1.09 -2.87
CA TRP A 188 -1.61 -0.32 -2.80
C TRP A 188 -0.48 -1.28 -3.18
N LEU A 189 0.29 -0.98 -4.22
CA LEU A 189 1.47 -1.76 -4.58
C LEU A 189 2.56 -1.71 -3.51
N THR A 190 2.70 -0.58 -2.80
CA THR A 190 3.65 -0.46 -1.69
C THR A 190 3.27 -1.37 -0.54
N ILE A 191 1.97 -1.48 -0.20
CA ILE A 191 1.48 -2.41 0.83
C ILE A 191 1.69 -3.87 0.39
N VAL A 192 1.37 -4.20 -0.87
CA VAL A 192 1.65 -5.54 -1.43
C VAL A 192 3.15 -5.87 -1.39
N ALA A 193 4.02 -4.90 -1.70
CA ALA A 193 5.46 -5.07 -1.61
C ALA A 193 5.93 -5.26 -0.16
N PHE A 194 5.30 -4.57 0.80
CA PHE A 194 5.58 -4.70 2.22
C PHE A 194 5.23 -6.10 2.74
N ASP A 195 4.05 -6.62 2.38
CA ASP A 195 3.65 -8.00 2.68
C ASP A 195 4.67 -9.01 2.18
N PHE A 196 5.05 -8.87 0.90
CA PHE A 196 6.07 -9.71 0.30
C PHE A 196 7.42 -9.57 1.03
N ALA A 197 7.85 -8.34 1.30
CA ALA A 197 9.14 -8.02 1.91
C ALA A 197 9.27 -8.63 3.30
N ILE A 198 8.26 -8.50 4.16
CA ILE A 198 8.27 -9.10 5.50
C ILE A 198 8.40 -10.61 5.40
N VAL A 199 7.56 -11.25 4.58
CA VAL A 199 7.59 -12.71 4.47
C VAL A 199 8.91 -13.20 3.86
N PHE A 200 9.44 -12.50 2.87
CA PHE A 200 10.75 -12.78 2.29
C PHE A 200 11.87 -12.65 3.32
N LEU A 201 11.86 -11.61 4.16
CA LEU A 201 12.83 -11.43 5.23
C LEU A 201 12.75 -12.55 6.28
N LEU A 202 11.53 -12.94 6.69
CA LEU A 202 11.34 -14.06 7.62
C LEU A 202 11.80 -15.40 7.02
N PHE A 203 11.57 -15.59 5.71
CA PHE A 203 12.10 -16.73 4.98
C PHE A 203 13.63 -16.71 4.96
N ALA A 204 14.22 -15.56 4.61
CA ALA A 204 15.66 -15.39 4.53
C ALA A 204 16.36 -15.54 5.89
N ALA A 205 15.71 -15.12 6.99
CA ALA A 205 16.24 -15.25 8.35
C ALA A 205 16.42 -16.71 8.80
N ARG A 206 15.77 -17.67 8.15
CA ARG A 206 15.89 -19.11 8.44
C ARG A 206 16.91 -19.81 7.53
N ARG A 207 17.67 -19.06 6.74
CA ARG A 207 18.54 -19.58 5.69
C ARG A 207 20.00 -19.32 6.03
N PRO A 208 20.92 -20.29 5.84
CA PRO A 208 22.33 -20.15 6.21
C PRO A 208 23.05 -19.04 5.43
N GLU A 209 22.46 -18.57 4.33
CA GLU A 209 22.92 -17.42 3.56
C GLU A 209 23.01 -16.14 4.42
N ILE A 210 22.14 -15.96 5.43
CA ILE A 210 22.12 -14.76 6.28
C ILE A 210 23.26 -14.70 7.30
N ASP A 211 23.78 -15.87 7.71
CA ASP A 211 24.87 -15.96 8.69
C ASP A 211 26.25 -15.67 8.06
N ARG A 212 26.30 -15.53 6.74
CA ARG A 212 27.54 -15.22 6.02
C ARG A 212 27.92 -13.76 6.27
N ARG A 213 29.23 -13.53 6.49
CA ARG A 213 29.75 -12.17 6.65
C ARG A 213 29.42 -11.32 5.41
N PRO A 214 28.89 -10.10 5.58
CA PRO A 214 28.60 -9.21 4.45
C PRO A 214 29.85 -8.93 3.64
N THR A 215 29.75 -9.01 2.31
CA THR A 215 30.86 -8.62 1.44
C THR A 215 30.99 -7.09 1.39
N PRO A 216 32.17 -6.53 1.05
CA PRO A 216 32.32 -5.08 0.88
C PRO A 216 31.37 -4.49 -0.16
N LYS A 217 30.98 -5.27 -1.19
CA LYS A 217 29.98 -4.87 -2.18
C LYS A 217 28.58 -4.74 -1.55
N THR A 218 28.20 -5.69 -0.71
CA THR A 218 26.92 -5.68 0.02
C THR A 218 26.84 -4.49 0.98
N VAL A 219 27.92 -4.18 1.70
CA VAL A 219 27.99 -3.02 2.59
C VAL A 219 27.84 -1.71 1.81
N ARG A 220 28.54 -1.56 0.68
CA ARG A 220 28.39 -0.39 -0.19
C ARG A 220 26.96 -0.24 -0.72
N LEU A 221 26.35 -1.35 -1.14
CA LEU A 221 24.96 -1.35 -1.60
C LEU A 221 24.00 -0.93 -0.48
N PHE A 222 24.18 -1.44 0.73
CA PHE A 222 23.38 -1.05 1.89
C PHE A 222 23.46 0.46 2.14
N ILE A 223 24.68 1.03 2.16
CA ILE A 223 24.89 2.47 2.34
C ILE A 223 24.18 3.26 1.24
N LEU A 224 24.32 2.86 -0.03
CA LEU A 224 23.66 3.52 -1.15
C LEU A 224 22.14 3.49 -1.03
N LEU A 225 21.56 2.35 -0.64
CA LEU A 225 20.12 2.22 -0.45
C LEU A 225 19.61 3.07 0.72
N VAL A 226 20.32 3.10 1.85
CA VAL A 226 19.96 3.94 2.99
C VAL A 226 20.01 5.42 2.64
N ILE A 227 21.05 5.87 1.94
CA ILE A 227 21.16 7.26 1.46
C ILE A 227 20.01 7.58 0.51
N ALA A 228 19.77 6.72 -0.48
CA ALA A 228 18.69 6.94 -1.45
C ALA A 228 17.32 7.03 -0.76
N LEU A 229 17.02 6.13 0.19
CA LEU A 229 15.78 6.15 0.96
C LEU A 229 15.66 7.36 1.88
N ALA A 230 16.75 7.79 2.51
CA ALA A 230 16.76 8.99 3.35
C ALA A 230 16.52 10.28 2.56
N LEU A 231 16.86 10.29 1.26
CA LEU A 231 16.61 11.40 0.35
C LEU A 231 15.18 11.42 -0.21
N ILE A 232 14.40 10.33 -0.04
CA ILE A 232 12.99 10.31 -0.43
C ILE A 232 12.17 10.89 0.72
N PRO A 233 11.45 12.02 0.53
CA PRO A 233 10.62 12.58 1.57
C PRO A 233 9.52 11.58 1.97
N VAL A 234 9.58 11.12 3.24
CA VAL A 234 8.60 10.20 3.82
C VAL A 234 7.21 10.83 3.73
N GLY A 235 6.33 10.22 2.95
CA GLY A 235 4.95 10.71 2.71
C GLY A 235 4.66 11.21 1.30
N ALA A 236 5.68 11.41 0.46
CA ALA A 236 5.49 11.74 -0.95
C ALA A 236 5.39 10.46 -1.81
N VAL A 237 4.37 9.64 -1.56
CA VAL A 237 3.99 8.61 -2.54
C VAL A 237 3.18 9.32 -3.63
N PRO A 238 3.70 9.47 -4.86
CA PRO A 238 2.98 10.20 -5.89
C PRO A 238 1.72 9.41 -6.28
N GLY A 239 0.56 9.96 -5.90
CA GLY A 239 -0.73 9.61 -6.49
C GLY A 239 -0.84 10.31 -7.84
N PHE A 240 -0.42 9.63 -8.91
CA PHE A 240 -0.46 10.22 -10.25
C PHE A 240 -1.91 10.38 -10.72
N GLY A 241 -2.28 11.60 -11.12
CA GLY A 241 -3.61 11.90 -11.65
C GLY A 241 -4.74 11.96 -10.61
N GLY A 242 -4.42 11.93 -9.30
CA GLY A 242 -5.40 12.14 -8.24
C GLY A 242 -6.04 13.53 -8.31
N PRO A 243 -7.26 13.70 -7.76
CA PRO A 243 -7.90 15.01 -7.68
C PRO A 243 -6.99 15.99 -6.93
N ARG A 244 -6.81 17.19 -7.49
CA ARG A 244 -6.06 18.25 -6.82
C ARG A 244 -6.85 18.66 -5.57
N MET A 245 -6.27 18.46 -4.40
CA MET A 245 -6.86 18.84 -3.11
C MET A 245 -6.63 20.34 -2.87
N VAL A 246 -7.35 21.17 -3.64
CA VAL A 246 -7.29 22.65 -3.58
C VAL A 246 -8.42 23.21 -2.72
#